data_AF-A0A2P7T9M8-F1
#
_entry.id   AF-A0A2P7T9M8-F1
#
_cell.length_a   1.000
_cell.length_b   1.000
_cell.length_c   1.000
_cell.angle_alpha   90.00
_cell.angle_beta   90.00
_cell.angle_gamma   90.00
#
_symmetry.space_group_name_H-M   'P 1'
#
loop_
_entity.id
_entity.type
_entity.pdbx_description
1 polymer ?
#
loop_
_entity_poly.entity_id
_entity_poly.type
_entity_poly.pdbx_seq_one_letter_code
_entity_poly.pdbx_strand_id
1 'polypeptide(L)'
;VMIDLATLTGNCVMALGYKAAGLFCNSQALADKLLQSAGATGERLWQLPLWDAYKKETQSDVADIKNHSGSPLAGAIVAAKFLEAFIENHTAWAHLDIAGTAFSDSEYSSSKSATGYGIRLLTHYLEQVAAG
;
A
#
# COMPACT_ATOMS: atom_id res chain seq x y z
N VAL A 1 3.74 13.24 8.76
CA VAL A 1 3.28 12.30 7.71
C VAL A 1 4.01 11.00 7.92
N MET A 2 3.32 9.87 7.84
CA MET A 2 3.90 8.53 7.95
C MET A 2 3.56 7.76 6.68
N ILE A 3 4.56 7.19 6.02
CA ILE A 3 4.37 6.40 4.80
C ILE A 3 5.19 5.12 4.94
N ASP A 4 4.56 3.98 4.74
CA ASP A 4 5.24 2.69 4.69
C ASP A 4 4.98 1.98 3.35
N LEU A 5 5.94 1.15 2.95
CA LEU A 5 5.93 0.42 1.69
C LEU A 5 6.32 -1.03 1.98
N ALA A 6 5.51 -1.97 1.50
CA ALA A 6 5.82 -3.39 1.65
C ALA A 6 5.27 -4.20 0.49
N THR A 7 5.98 -5.28 0.14
CA THR A 7 5.45 -6.33 -0.74
C THR A 7 4.53 -7.24 0.09
N LEU A 8 3.36 -6.72 0.49
CA LEU A 8 2.61 -7.27 1.62
C LEU A 8 1.63 -8.38 1.21
N THR A 9 0.78 -8.15 0.19
CA THR A 9 -0.31 -9.08 -0.09
C THR A 9 -0.40 -9.55 -1.54
N GLY A 10 -0.64 -10.85 -1.70
CA GLY A 10 -1.04 -11.43 -2.98
C GLY A 10 -2.43 -10.97 -3.42
N ASN A 11 -3.33 -10.64 -2.48
CA ASN A 11 -4.66 -10.11 -2.80
C ASN A 11 -4.60 -8.76 -3.53
N CYS A 12 -3.64 -7.89 -3.21
CA CYS A 12 -3.43 -6.65 -3.95
C CYS A 12 -3.03 -6.96 -5.41
N VAL A 13 -2.15 -7.94 -5.61
CA VAL A 13 -1.77 -8.42 -6.95
C VAL A 13 -2.95 -9.04 -7.70
N MET A 14 -3.81 -9.82 -7.04
CA MET A 14 -4.99 -10.41 -7.67
C MET A 14 -5.97 -9.34 -8.18
N ALA A 15 -6.08 -8.20 -7.49
CA ALA A 15 -6.98 -7.11 -7.87
C ALA A 15 -6.37 -6.19 -8.94
N LEU A 16 -5.11 -5.78 -8.78
CA LEU A 16 -4.46 -4.73 -9.60
C LEU A 16 -3.48 -5.30 -10.64
N GLY A 17 -3.22 -6.60 -10.60
CA GLY A 17 -2.17 -7.24 -11.38
C GLY A 17 -0.78 -6.71 -11.05
N TYR A 18 0.13 -6.80 -12.02
CA TYR A 18 1.49 -6.26 -11.93
C TYR A 18 1.60 -4.82 -12.46
N LYS A 19 0.48 -4.08 -12.48
CA LYS A 19 0.38 -2.79 -13.20
C LYS A 19 0.28 -1.58 -12.28
N ALA A 20 -0.16 -1.75 -11.05
CA ALA A 20 -0.27 -0.69 -10.05
C ALA A 20 -0.08 -1.26 -8.65
N ALA A 21 0.44 -0.43 -7.73
CA ALA A 21 0.44 -0.74 -6.31
C ALA A 21 -0.89 -0.32 -5.67
N GLY A 22 -1.21 -0.92 -4.52
CA GLY A 22 -2.35 -0.51 -3.70
C GLY A 22 -1.97 0.61 -2.73
N LEU A 23 -2.83 1.60 -2.56
CA LEU A 23 -2.71 2.67 -1.57
C LEU A 23 -3.84 2.55 -0.55
N PHE A 24 -3.48 2.49 0.73
CA PHE A 24 -4.39 2.62 1.85
C PHE A 24 -4.01 3.86 2.63
N CYS A 25 -4.97 4.73 2.93
CA CYS A 25 -4.66 6.00 3.57
C CYS A 25 -5.84 6.47 4.43
N ASN A 26 -5.53 7.02 5.60
CA ASN A 26 -6.53 7.59 6.51
C ASN A 26 -6.73 9.10 6.33
N SER A 27 -6.00 9.72 5.40
CA SER A 27 -6.07 11.15 5.11
C SER A 27 -6.19 11.38 3.61
N GLN A 28 -7.34 11.87 3.14
CA GLN A 28 -7.56 12.10 1.71
C GLN A 28 -6.55 13.10 1.13
N ALA A 29 -6.18 14.13 1.89
CA ALA A 29 -5.17 15.11 1.46
C ALA A 29 -3.79 14.48 1.22
N LEU A 30 -3.39 13.47 2.02
CA LEU A 30 -2.16 12.71 1.78
C LEU A 30 -2.31 11.79 0.57
N ALA A 31 -3.44 11.09 0.45
CA ALA A 31 -3.74 10.22 -0.66
C ALA A 31 -3.67 10.97 -2.01
N ASP A 32 -4.30 12.14 -2.10
CA ASP A 32 -4.34 12.96 -3.31
C ASP A 32 -2.93 13.40 -3.75
N LYS A 33 -2.08 13.82 -2.80
CA LYS A 33 -0.67 14.18 -3.08
C LYS A 33 0.15 12.99 -3.59
N LEU A 34 -0.06 11.80 -3.02
CA LEU A 34 0.63 10.58 -3.48
C LEU A 34 0.13 10.14 -4.85
N LEU A 35 -1.18 10.22 -5.11
CA LEU A 35 -1.77 9.93 -6.43
C LEU A 35 -1.31 10.93 -7.50
N GLN A 36 -1.16 12.20 -7.15
CA GLN A 36 -0.58 13.21 -8.04
C GLN A 36 0.87 12.85 -8.40
N SER A 37 1.70 12.51 -7.41
CA SER A 37 3.09 12.08 -7.65
C SER A 37 3.18 10.77 -8.44
N ALA A 38 2.25 9.84 -8.21
CA ALA A 38 2.13 8.63 -9.02
C ALA A 38 1.85 8.96 -10.49
N GLY A 39 0.95 9.92 -10.74
CA GLY A 39 0.64 10.42 -12.08
C GLY A 39 1.85 11.09 -12.76
N ALA A 40 2.61 11.90 -12.03
CA ALA A 40 3.78 12.61 -12.55
C ALA A 40 4.96 11.68 -12.87
N THR A 41 5.16 10.61 -12.08
CA THR A 41 6.32 9.71 -12.22
C THR A 41 6.03 8.46 -13.05
N GLY A 42 4.77 8.19 -13.36
CA GLY A 42 4.31 6.98 -14.03
C GLY A 42 4.29 5.74 -13.14
N GLU A 43 4.58 5.86 -11.84
CA GLU A 43 4.47 4.79 -10.85
C GLU A 43 3.01 4.66 -10.41
N ARG A 44 2.21 3.97 -11.23
CA ARG A 44 0.76 3.84 -11.02
C ARG A 44 0.42 3.33 -9.62
N LEU A 45 -0.48 4.03 -8.96
CA LEU A 45 -0.95 3.77 -7.61
C LEU A 45 -2.47 3.85 -7.60
N TRP A 46 -3.13 2.94 -6.87
CA TRP A 46 -4.59 2.90 -6.79
C TRP A 46 -5.08 2.93 -5.36
N GLN A 47 -5.95 3.88 -5.02
CA GLN A 47 -6.52 4.00 -3.67
C GLN A 47 -7.56 2.90 -3.44
N LEU A 48 -7.25 2.02 -2.48
CA LEU A 48 -8.14 0.98 -1.96
C LEU A 48 -8.81 1.48 -0.66
N PRO A 49 -9.99 0.94 -0.31
CA PRO A 49 -10.73 1.40 0.85
C PRO A 49 -10.06 0.98 2.16
N LEU A 50 -10.19 1.84 3.18
CA LEU A 50 -9.80 1.57 4.58
C LEU A 50 -11.04 1.63 5.50
N TRP A 51 -12.13 0.97 5.10
CA TRP A 51 -13.41 1.05 5.83
C TRP A 51 -13.40 0.25 7.13
N ASP A 52 -14.03 0.79 8.18
CA ASP A 52 -14.09 0.15 9.51
C ASP A 52 -14.83 -1.19 9.54
N ALA A 53 -15.67 -1.46 8.53
CA ALA A 53 -16.35 -2.73 8.36
C ALA A 53 -15.39 -3.94 8.31
N TYR A 54 -14.13 -3.72 7.93
CA TYR A 54 -13.10 -4.76 7.88
C TYR A 54 -12.36 -4.97 9.20
N LYS A 55 -12.55 -4.11 10.21
CA LYS A 55 -11.86 -4.23 11.52
C LYS A 55 -12.19 -5.52 12.26
N LYS A 56 -13.41 -6.05 12.07
CA LYS A 56 -13.82 -7.34 12.65
C LYS A 56 -12.94 -8.51 12.18
N GLU A 57 -12.36 -8.41 10.99
CA GLU A 57 -11.56 -9.49 10.39
C GLU A 57 -10.21 -9.67 11.07
N THR A 58 -9.76 -8.70 11.87
CA THR A 58 -8.50 -8.75 12.63
C THR A 58 -8.72 -9.09 14.11
N GLN A 59 -9.96 -9.31 14.57
CA GLN A 59 -10.23 -9.69 15.96
C GLN A 59 -9.72 -11.10 16.29
N SER A 60 -9.16 -11.27 17.49
CA SER A 60 -8.64 -12.54 17.99
C SER A 60 -9.35 -12.92 19.30
N ASP A 61 -9.59 -14.21 19.51
CA ASP A 61 -10.23 -14.73 20.72
C ASP A 61 -9.26 -14.79 21.93
N VAL A 62 -7.95 -14.68 21.67
CA VAL A 62 -6.89 -14.89 22.67
C VAL A 62 -5.93 -13.71 22.78
N ALA A 63 -5.72 -12.95 21.71
CA ALA A 63 -4.78 -11.84 21.64
C ALA A 63 -5.50 -10.53 21.29
N ASP A 64 -4.79 -9.40 21.36
CA ASP A 64 -5.37 -8.09 21.03
C ASP A 64 -5.83 -8.01 19.56
N ILE A 65 -5.08 -8.65 18.66
CA ILE A 65 -5.32 -8.66 17.22
C ILE A 65 -4.68 -9.92 16.59
N LYS A 66 -5.29 -10.49 15.55
CA LYS A 66 -4.70 -11.55 14.72
C LYS A 66 -4.13 -10.99 13.42
N ASN A 67 -3.02 -11.57 12.96
CA ASN A 67 -2.31 -11.17 11.75
C ASN A 67 -2.91 -11.78 10.45
N HIS A 68 -3.82 -12.73 10.56
CA HIS A 68 -4.46 -13.37 9.41
C HIS A 68 -5.93 -13.66 9.73
N SER A 69 -6.84 -13.26 8.84
CA SER A 69 -8.28 -13.49 9.07
C SER A 69 -8.71 -14.93 8.87
N GLY A 70 -7.95 -15.72 8.09
CA GLY A 70 -8.37 -17.04 7.60
C GLY A 70 -9.25 -16.97 6.36
N SER A 71 -9.73 -15.78 5.99
CA SER A 71 -10.56 -15.55 4.80
C SER A 71 -9.68 -15.28 3.58
N PRO A 72 -9.95 -15.90 2.41
CA PRO A 72 -9.26 -15.55 1.17
C PRO A 72 -9.72 -14.21 0.59
N LEU A 73 -10.79 -13.63 1.13
CA LEU A 73 -11.42 -12.41 0.63
C LEU A 73 -10.87 -11.17 1.35
N ALA A 74 -10.74 -10.07 0.60
CA ALA A 74 -10.35 -8.76 1.12
C ALA A 74 -8.98 -8.71 1.85
N GLY A 75 -8.10 -9.69 1.62
CA GLY A 75 -6.82 -9.81 2.36
C GLY A 75 -5.95 -8.55 2.31
N ALA A 76 -5.94 -7.80 1.20
CA ALA A 76 -5.21 -6.54 1.09
C ALA A 76 -5.73 -5.48 2.08
N ILE A 77 -7.06 -5.33 2.18
CA ILE A 77 -7.70 -4.37 3.07
C ILE A 77 -7.54 -4.80 4.53
N VAL A 78 -7.68 -6.10 4.81
CA VAL A 78 -7.50 -6.65 6.16
C VAL A 78 -6.06 -6.48 6.64
N ALA A 79 -5.07 -6.69 5.76
CA ALA A 79 -3.66 -6.44 6.10
C ALA A 79 -3.40 -4.96 6.38
N ALA A 80 -3.98 -4.04 5.59
CA ALA A 80 -3.90 -2.60 5.89
C ALA A 80 -4.58 -2.25 7.22
N LYS A 81 -5.73 -2.84 7.54
CA LYS A 81 -6.39 -2.67 8.85
C LYS A 81 -5.56 -3.23 10.00
N PHE A 82 -4.80 -4.30 9.77
CA PHE A 82 -3.84 -4.79 10.74
C PHE A 82 -2.75 -3.75 11.02
N LEU A 83 -2.15 -3.14 9.98
CA LEU A 83 -1.15 -2.08 10.15
C LEU A 83 -1.73 -0.83 10.83
N GLU A 84 -2.95 -0.43 10.48
CA GLU A 84 -3.65 0.72 11.08
C GLU A 84 -3.79 0.57 12.61
N ALA A 85 -3.84 -0.65 13.16
CA ALA A 85 -3.88 -0.85 14.60
C ALA A 85 -2.60 -0.37 15.32
N PHE A 86 -1.49 -0.20 14.61
CA PHE A 86 -0.17 0.12 15.16
C PHE A 86 0.32 1.53 14.84
N ILE A 87 -0.50 2.38 14.19
CA ILE A 87 -0.09 3.75 13.81
C ILE A 87 -0.33 4.79 14.92
N GLU A 88 -0.76 4.38 16.12
CA GLU A 88 -1.04 5.28 17.25
C GLU A 88 -1.98 6.45 16.91
N ASN A 89 -3.01 6.20 16.08
CA ASN A 89 -3.94 7.23 15.56
C ASN A 89 -3.26 8.37 14.79
N HIS A 90 -2.10 8.13 14.17
CA HIS A 90 -1.40 9.13 13.36
C HIS A 90 -2.32 9.68 12.25
N THR A 91 -2.50 11.00 12.20
CA THR A 91 -3.54 11.68 11.39
C THR A 91 -3.32 11.69 9.88
N ALA A 92 -2.10 11.37 9.44
CA ALA A 92 -1.72 11.32 8.02
C ALA A 92 -0.79 10.14 7.75
N TRP A 93 -1.37 8.94 7.71
CA TRP A 93 -0.69 7.68 7.42
C TRP A 93 -1.11 7.12 6.05
N ALA A 94 -0.15 6.58 5.31
CA ALA A 94 -0.38 5.84 4.08
C ALA A 94 0.46 4.56 4.03
N HIS A 95 -0.18 3.45 3.68
CA HIS A 95 0.47 2.19 3.34
C HIS A 95 0.39 1.96 1.83
N LEU A 96 1.54 1.68 1.21
CA LEU A 96 1.61 1.27 -0.19
C LEU A 96 1.97 -0.23 -0.27
N ASP A 97 1.03 -1.03 -0.75
CA ASP A 97 1.26 -2.45 -1.04
C ASP A 97 1.84 -2.59 -2.46
N ILE A 98 3.15 -2.79 -2.52
CA ILE A 98 3.94 -2.83 -3.76
C ILE A 98 4.22 -4.26 -4.24
N ALA A 99 3.53 -5.28 -3.71
CA ALA A 99 3.77 -6.68 -4.03
C ALA A 99 3.74 -6.96 -5.54
N GLY A 100 2.84 -6.29 -6.28
CA GLY A 100 2.69 -6.47 -7.72
C GLY A 100 3.70 -5.69 -8.57
N THR A 101 4.34 -4.67 -8.01
CA THR A 101 5.17 -3.73 -8.79
C THR A 101 6.65 -3.78 -8.44
N ALA A 102 7.03 -4.37 -7.30
CA ALA A 102 8.42 -4.46 -6.86
C ALA A 102 9.32 -5.29 -7.79
N PHE A 103 8.75 -6.27 -8.49
CA PHE A 103 9.47 -7.16 -9.40
C PHE A 103 8.72 -7.32 -10.73
N SER A 104 9.45 -7.24 -11.85
CA SER A 104 8.92 -7.46 -13.19
C SER A 104 9.80 -8.41 -13.99
N ASP A 105 9.25 -8.97 -15.06
CA ASP A 105 10.05 -9.75 -16.00
C ASP A 105 11.06 -8.85 -16.72
N SER A 106 12.16 -9.44 -17.18
CA SER A 106 13.23 -8.74 -17.92
C SER A 106 13.74 -9.60 -19.05
N GLU A 107 14.10 -9.01 -20.19
CA GLU A 107 14.68 -9.76 -21.32
C GLU A 107 16.11 -10.27 -21.04
N TYR A 108 16.76 -9.71 -20.01
CA TYR A 108 18.14 -10.01 -19.65
C TYR A 108 18.28 -11.13 -18.59
N SER A 109 17.18 -11.60 -18.03
CA SER A 109 17.19 -12.64 -16.99
C SER A 109 15.95 -13.53 -17.10
N SER A 110 16.13 -14.82 -16.88
CA SER A 110 15.02 -15.77 -16.71
C SER A 110 14.30 -15.61 -15.36
N SER A 111 14.90 -14.87 -14.42
CA SER A 111 14.27 -14.50 -13.15
C SER A 111 13.68 -13.09 -13.21
N LYS A 112 12.68 -12.81 -12.36
CA LYS A 112 12.16 -11.46 -12.19
C LYS A 112 13.24 -10.51 -11.66
N SER A 113 13.27 -9.31 -12.20
CA SER A 113 14.19 -8.23 -11.84
C SER A 113 13.49 -7.19 -10.96
N ALA A 114 14.24 -6.60 -10.02
CA ALA A 114 13.72 -5.53 -9.17
C ALA A 114 13.50 -4.25 -9.98
N THR A 115 12.36 -3.60 -9.77
CA THR A 115 11.95 -2.40 -10.54
C THR A 115 12.36 -1.08 -9.89
N GLY A 116 12.64 -1.09 -8.58
CA GLY A 116 12.81 0.13 -7.80
C GLY A 116 11.51 0.93 -7.61
N TYR A 117 10.35 0.30 -7.78
CA TYR A 117 9.05 0.96 -7.63
C TYR A 117 8.93 1.70 -6.30
N GLY A 118 8.39 2.92 -6.34
CA GLY A 118 8.14 3.77 -5.18
C GLY A 118 9.23 4.83 -4.99
N ILE A 119 10.46 4.60 -5.48
CA ILE A 119 11.56 5.56 -5.33
C ILE A 119 11.23 6.88 -6.04
N ARG A 120 10.76 6.83 -7.30
CA ARG A 120 10.46 8.06 -8.06
C ARG A 120 9.25 8.77 -7.47
N LEU A 121 8.20 8.01 -7.14
CA LEU A 121 6.97 8.54 -6.54
C LEU A 121 7.27 9.29 -5.23
N LEU A 122 8.01 8.67 -4.31
CA LEU A 122 8.30 9.26 -3.01
C LEU A 122 9.24 10.44 -3.11
N THR A 123 10.28 10.38 -3.96
CA THR A 123 11.17 11.52 -4.20
C THR A 123 10.38 12.72 -4.73
N HIS A 124 9.56 12.52 -5.77
CA HIS A 124 8.70 13.58 -6.31
C HIS A 124 7.74 14.13 -5.24
N TYR A 125 7.11 13.26 -4.45
CA TYR A 125 6.24 13.67 -3.34
C TYR A 125 6.98 14.56 -2.32
N LEU A 126 8.18 14.15 -1.89
CA LEU A 126 8.97 14.89 -0.92
C LEU A 126 9.42 16.25 -1.47
N GLU A 127 9.79 16.33 -2.75
CA GLU A 127 10.11 17.59 -3.43
C GLU A 127 8.91 18.56 -3.45
N GLN A 128 7.71 18.06 -3.78
CA GLN A 128 6.48 18.87 -3.75
C GLN A 128 6.14 19.36 -2.34
N VAL A 129 6.40 18.54 -1.32
CA VAL A 129 6.20 18.95 0.09
C VAL A 129 7.24 19.99 0.53
N ALA A 130 8.49 19.91 0.05
CA ALA A 130 9.54 20.85 0.42
C ALA A 130 9.41 22.21 -0.29
N ALA A 131 8.78 22.24 -1.47
CA ALA A 131 8.60 23.46 -2.26
C ALA A 131 7.41 24.35 -1.80
N GLY A 132 6.55 23.84 -0.91
CA GLY A 132 5.38 24.56 -0.36
C GLY A 132 5.52 24.82 1.13
#